data_AF-A0A947WQ62-F1
#
_entry.id   AF-A0A947WQ62-F1
#
_cell.length_a   1.000
_cell.length_b   1.000
_cell.length_c   1.000
_cell.angle_alpha   90.00
_cell.angle_beta   90.00
_cell.angle_gamma   90.00
#
_symmetry.space_group_name_H-M   'P 1'
#
loop_
_entity.id
_entity.type
_entity.pdbx_description
1 polymer ?
#
loop_
_entity_poly.entity_id
_entity_poly.type
_entity_poly.pdbx_seq_one_letter_code
_entity_poly.pdbx_strand_id
1 'polypeptide(L)'
;MPPETPPFIPKQEQEKSFDLETWLSSELHEQYEEKAKALNELGLLEILPECGEIGIVGTDGKECPLPSEEQIKAEILKTPETKELFETKMKQGFTELEITPFGLPLERLIDVAKRSILKHHKEGKLFATKKNQDDESEPLEPLELDENEPFYVWEELKDADTNGALVYYPKEFSKNHQGQTKQELLEDSKDSPFSGFNVYLREKDINIPREGQGQIQGGRSQLETGKSSEDYPNLLQAQQEYQHESGQTLEDWLTL
;
A
#
# COMPACT_ATOMS: atom_id res chain seq x y z
N MET A 1 -32.42 -1.93 31.89
CA MET A 1 -31.56 -0.85 31.35
C MET A 1 -30.19 -1.46 31.13
N PRO A 2 -29.68 -1.51 29.90
CA PRO A 2 -28.29 -1.87 29.68
C PRO A 2 -27.37 -0.81 30.33
N PRO A 3 -26.23 -1.20 30.90
CA PRO A 3 -25.29 -0.25 31.49
C PRO A 3 -24.72 0.66 30.40
N GLU A 4 -24.66 1.97 30.69
CA GLU A 4 -24.04 2.96 29.82
C GLU A 4 -22.56 2.62 29.62
N THR A 5 -22.16 2.45 28.36
CA THR A 5 -20.76 2.30 27.97
C THR A 5 -20.02 3.59 28.36
N PRO A 6 -18.91 3.52 29.10
CA PRO A 6 -18.16 4.72 29.43
C PRO A 6 -17.67 5.40 28.15
N PRO A 7 -17.67 6.75 28.09
CA PRO A 7 -17.14 7.46 26.94
C PRO A 7 -15.66 7.10 26.73
N PHE A 8 -15.32 6.73 25.50
CA PHE A 8 -13.93 6.59 25.07
C PHE A 8 -13.26 7.96 25.23
N ILE A 9 -12.29 8.04 26.13
CA ILE A 9 -11.40 9.20 26.26
C ILE A 9 -10.13 8.80 25.50
N PRO A 10 -9.87 9.36 24.31
CA PRO A 10 -8.61 9.11 23.62
C PRO A 10 -7.48 9.53 24.55
N LYS A 11 -6.50 8.65 24.77
CA LYS A 11 -5.22 9.10 25.32
C LYS A 11 -4.68 10.12 24.33
N GLN A 12 -4.48 11.35 24.80
CA GLN A 12 -3.65 12.31 24.08
C GLN A 12 -2.23 11.74 24.09
N GLU A 13 -1.91 10.90 23.10
CA GLU A 13 -0.52 10.67 22.75
C GLU A 13 0.06 12.02 22.36
N GLN A 14 1.18 12.37 23.02
CA GLN A 14 1.93 13.56 22.66
C GLN A 14 2.30 13.41 21.18
N GLU A 15 1.68 14.23 20.32
CA GLU A 15 2.05 14.36 18.92
C GLU A 15 3.57 14.62 18.85
N LYS A 16 4.33 13.56 18.57
CA LYS A 16 5.67 13.75 18.03
C LYS A 16 5.45 14.48 16.72
N SER A 17 5.83 15.76 16.68
CA SER A 17 5.94 16.51 15.43
C SER A 17 6.90 15.75 14.52
N PHE A 18 6.33 14.94 13.63
CA PHE A 18 7.06 14.13 12.68
C PHE A 18 7.27 15.01 11.46
N ASP A 19 8.35 15.80 11.48
CA ASP A 19 8.71 16.63 10.34
C ASP A 19 9.50 15.84 9.29
N LEU A 20 9.39 16.27 8.04
CA LEU A 20 9.97 15.57 6.89
C LEU A 20 11.49 15.40 7.02
N GLU A 21 12.19 16.40 7.55
CA GLU A 21 13.65 16.35 7.71
C GLU A 21 14.08 15.28 8.72
N THR A 22 13.33 15.13 9.81
CA THR A 22 13.55 14.05 10.78
C THR A 22 13.32 12.70 10.12
N TRP A 23 12.18 12.51 9.45
CA TRP A 23 11.90 11.23 8.77
C TRP A 23 12.95 10.88 7.71
N LEU A 24 13.35 11.84 6.87
CA LEU A 24 14.39 11.65 5.84
C LEU A 24 15.80 11.38 6.40
N SER A 25 16.04 11.63 7.69
CA SER A 25 17.34 11.45 8.32
C SER A 25 17.40 10.30 9.31
N SER A 26 16.26 9.81 9.82
CA SER A 26 16.23 8.68 10.76
C SER A 26 15.37 7.50 10.32
N GLU A 27 14.20 7.72 9.74
CA GLU A 27 13.17 6.69 9.57
C GLU A 27 13.15 6.11 8.16
N LEU A 28 13.42 6.94 7.14
CA LEU A 28 13.43 6.52 5.73
C LEU A 28 14.36 5.32 5.52
N HIS A 29 15.56 5.35 6.11
CA HIS A 29 16.55 4.29 5.97
C HIS A 29 16.03 2.95 6.52
N GLU A 30 15.48 2.96 7.74
CA GLU A 30 14.94 1.75 8.38
C GLU A 30 13.77 1.17 7.59
N GLN A 31 12.81 2.02 7.19
CA GLN A 31 11.67 1.58 6.39
C GLN A 31 12.10 1.06 5.02
N TYR A 32 13.06 1.71 4.37
CA TYR A 32 13.62 1.26 3.10
C TYR A 32 14.28 -0.12 3.22
N GLU A 33 15.16 -0.30 4.21
CA GLU A 33 15.84 -1.58 4.43
C GLU A 33 14.84 -2.70 4.73
N GLU A 34 13.83 -2.44 5.54
CA GLU A 34 12.77 -3.40 5.85
C GLU A 34 12.01 -3.82 4.59
N LYS A 35 11.56 -2.86 3.78
CA LYS A 35 10.80 -3.13 2.55
C LYS A 35 11.64 -3.83 1.49
N ALA A 36 12.86 -3.37 1.23
CA ALA A 36 13.78 -4.01 0.29
C ALA A 36 14.09 -5.45 0.70
N LYS A 37 14.33 -5.69 1.99
CA LYS A 37 14.57 -7.02 2.54
C LYS A 37 13.34 -7.91 2.40
N ALA A 38 12.14 -7.42 2.73
CA ALA A 38 10.90 -8.18 2.61
C ALA A 38 10.66 -8.61 1.15
N LEU A 39 10.77 -7.69 0.19
CA LEU A 39 10.62 -8.01 -1.24
C LEU A 39 11.64 -9.07 -1.70
N ASN A 40 12.88 -8.98 -1.23
CA ASN A 40 13.91 -9.96 -1.53
C ASN A 40 13.62 -11.34 -0.89
N GLU A 41 13.25 -11.39 0.38
CA GLU A 41 12.93 -12.64 1.10
C GLU A 41 11.69 -13.35 0.54
N LEU A 42 10.73 -12.59 -0.01
CA LEU A 42 9.57 -13.11 -0.73
C LEU A 42 9.93 -13.69 -2.12
N GLY A 43 11.14 -13.41 -2.63
CA GLY A 43 11.61 -13.82 -3.96
C GLY A 43 10.99 -13.00 -5.09
N LEU A 44 10.57 -11.76 -4.80
CA LEU A 44 10.04 -10.83 -5.78
C LEU A 44 11.13 -10.13 -6.58
N LEU A 45 12.31 -9.98 -5.98
CA LEU A 45 13.47 -9.38 -6.61
C LEU A 45 14.42 -10.43 -7.19
N GLU A 46 15.08 -10.09 -8.28
CA GLU A 46 16.08 -10.92 -8.95
C GLU A 46 17.26 -10.07 -9.46
N ILE A 47 18.38 -10.73 -9.78
CA ILE A 47 19.49 -10.06 -10.46
C ILE A 47 19.09 -9.88 -11.92
N LEU A 48 18.98 -8.63 -12.34
CA LEU A 48 18.55 -8.22 -13.65
C LEU A 48 19.58 -8.64 -14.72
N PRO A 49 19.18 -9.38 -15.76
CA PRO A 49 20.08 -9.91 -16.78
C PRO A 49 21.00 -8.90 -17.50
N GLU A 50 20.53 -7.70 -17.82
CA GLU A 50 21.23 -6.71 -18.63
C GLU A 50 22.05 -5.74 -17.77
N CYS A 51 21.45 -5.11 -16.76
CA CYS A 51 22.16 -4.15 -15.91
C CYS A 51 22.90 -4.79 -14.73
N GLY A 52 22.53 -6.02 -14.33
CA GLY A 52 23.15 -6.75 -13.21
C GLY A 52 22.73 -6.24 -11.82
N GLU A 53 21.80 -5.29 -11.74
CA GLU A 53 21.26 -4.76 -10.48
C GLU A 53 20.16 -5.68 -9.93
N ILE A 54 19.78 -5.48 -8.66
CA ILE A 54 18.62 -6.19 -8.08
C ILE A 54 17.36 -5.41 -8.43
N GLY A 55 16.33 -6.10 -8.94
CA GLY A 55 15.07 -5.46 -9.31
C GLY A 55 14.03 -6.45 -9.82
N ILE A 56 13.18 -5.99 -10.73
CA ILE A 56 12.13 -6.79 -11.38
C ILE A 56 12.20 -6.66 -12.90
N VAL A 57 11.74 -7.70 -13.61
CA VAL A 57 11.42 -7.59 -15.04
C VAL A 57 9.91 -7.37 -15.16
N GLY A 58 9.52 -6.25 -15.75
CA GLY A 58 8.12 -5.86 -15.91
C GLY A 58 7.35 -6.74 -16.89
N THR A 59 6.02 -6.62 -16.88
CA THR A 59 5.14 -7.28 -17.87
C THR A 59 5.42 -6.83 -19.31
N ASP A 60 6.08 -5.68 -19.49
CA ASP A 60 6.55 -5.17 -20.77
C ASP A 60 7.95 -5.68 -21.17
N GLY A 61 8.54 -6.54 -20.34
CA GLY A 61 9.86 -7.13 -20.54
C GLY A 61 11.03 -6.19 -20.22
N LYS A 62 10.77 -4.99 -19.67
CA LYS A 62 11.83 -4.06 -19.29
C LYS A 62 12.40 -4.38 -17.91
N GLU A 63 13.70 -4.16 -17.76
CA GLU A 63 14.38 -4.24 -16.47
C GLU A 63 14.13 -2.98 -15.65
N CYS A 64 13.66 -3.19 -14.42
CA CYS A 64 13.32 -2.15 -13.48
C CYS A 64 14.14 -2.40 -12.20
N PRO A 65 15.27 -1.69 -12.02
CA PRO A 65 16.03 -1.76 -10.77
C PRO A 65 15.17 -1.34 -9.57
N LEU A 66 15.40 -1.97 -8.40
CA LEU A 66 14.77 -1.54 -7.16
C LEU A 66 15.16 -0.06 -6.89
N PRO A 67 14.20 0.86 -6.66
CA PRO A 67 14.50 2.24 -6.33
C PRO A 67 15.45 2.34 -5.13
N SER A 68 16.54 3.10 -5.22
CA SER A 68 17.44 3.32 -4.10
C SER A 68 16.88 4.34 -3.11
N GLU A 69 17.30 4.26 -1.84
CA GLU A 69 16.96 5.26 -0.82
C GLU A 69 17.29 6.69 -1.29
N GLU A 70 18.43 6.88 -1.96
CA GLU A 70 18.85 8.17 -2.51
C GLU A 70 17.94 8.65 -3.64
N GLN A 71 17.44 7.75 -4.49
CA GLN A 71 16.48 8.11 -5.54
C GLN A 71 15.15 8.55 -4.92
N ILE A 72 14.67 7.85 -3.90
CA ILE A 72 13.47 8.21 -3.14
C ILE A 72 13.63 9.59 -2.53
N LYS A 73 14.74 9.82 -1.81
CA LYS A 73 15.06 11.10 -1.19
C LYS A 73 15.21 12.23 -2.22
N ALA A 74 15.85 11.96 -3.35
CA ALA A 74 16.04 12.93 -4.42
C ALA A 74 14.70 13.34 -5.05
N GLU A 75 13.77 12.41 -5.24
CA GLU A 75 12.45 12.73 -5.80
C GLU A 75 11.60 13.55 -4.81
N ILE A 76 11.63 13.22 -3.52
CA ILE A 76 10.94 14.00 -2.46
C ILE A 76 11.45 15.43 -2.42
N LEU A 77 12.77 15.63 -2.54
CA LEU A 77 13.42 16.94 -2.43
C LEU A 77 13.57 17.68 -3.78
N LYS A 78 13.06 17.12 -4.87
CA LYS A 78 13.29 17.59 -6.24
C LYS A 78 12.81 19.01 -6.47
N THR A 79 11.65 19.36 -5.92
CA THR A 79 11.05 20.69 -6.05
C THR A 79 10.47 21.14 -4.70
N PRO A 80 10.34 22.46 -4.46
CA PRO A 80 9.63 22.97 -3.29
C PRO A 80 8.21 22.44 -3.17
N GLU A 81 7.51 22.29 -4.30
CA GLU A 81 6.13 21.80 -4.35
C GLU A 81 6.03 20.32 -3.96
N THR A 82 6.95 19.47 -4.45
CA THR A 82 7.03 18.06 -4.03
C THR A 82 7.34 17.98 -2.54
N LYS A 83 8.30 18.78 -2.05
CA LYS A 83 8.66 18.79 -0.64
C LYS A 83 7.46 19.19 0.24
N GLU A 84 6.75 20.27 -0.11
CA GLU A 84 5.57 20.73 0.62
C GLU A 84 4.43 19.70 0.61
N LEU A 85 4.26 18.97 -0.49
CA LEU A 85 3.30 17.88 -0.59
C LEU A 85 3.61 16.79 0.44
N PHE A 86 4.85 16.30 0.50
CA PHE A 86 5.26 15.27 1.46
C PHE A 86 5.17 15.77 2.91
N GLU A 87 5.58 17.00 3.20
CA GLU A 87 5.40 17.62 4.52
C GLU A 87 3.93 17.67 4.94
N THR A 88 3.03 17.96 3.99
CA THR A 88 1.59 18.01 4.24
C THR A 88 1.04 16.61 4.50
N LYS A 89 1.37 15.63 3.65
CA LYS A 89 0.89 14.24 3.80
C LYS A 89 1.40 13.58 5.07
N MET A 90 2.64 13.84 5.49
CA MET A 90 3.15 13.34 6.78
C MET A 90 2.39 13.91 7.97
N LYS A 91 2.02 15.20 7.96
CA LYS A 91 1.15 15.79 9.00
C LYS A 91 -0.25 15.16 9.01
N GLN A 92 -0.70 14.65 7.86
CA GLN A 92 -1.96 13.93 7.69
C GLN A 92 -1.86 12.42 8.02
N GLY A 93 -0.72 11.95 8.55
CA GLY A 93 -0.54 10.58 9.02
C GLY A 93 0.07 9.61 8.01
N PHE A 94 0.42 10.08 6.81
CA PHE A 94 1.10 9.25 5.80
C PHE A 94 2.60 9.22 6.10
N THR A 95 3.06 8.20 6.84
CA THR A 95 4.44 8.12 7.35
C THR A 95 5.13 6.78 7.08
N GLU A 96 4.43 5.82 6.49
CA GLU A 96 4.98 4.51 6.13
C GLU A 96 5.34 4.49 4.65
N LEU A 97 6.60 4.20 4.33
CA LEU A 97 7.09 3.98 2.98
C LEU A 97 6.53 2.68 2.44
N GLU A 98 5.94 2.75 1.25
CA GLU A 98 5.54 1.59 0.47
C GLU A 98 6.36 1.57 -0.83
N ILE A 99 6.88 0.39 -1.18
CA ILE A 99 7.61 0.13 -2.42
C ILE A 99 6.98 -1.09 -3.07
N THR A 100 6.10 -0.85 -4.03
CA THR A 100 5.34 -1.92 -4.68
C THR A 100 5.96 -2.24 -6.04
N PRO A 101 6.33 -3.50 -6.33
CA PRO A 101 6.80 -3.95 -7.65
C PRO A 101 5.65 -4.02 -8.68
N PHE A 102 5.06 -2.88 -9.00
CA PHE A 102 3.86 -2.72 -9.85
C PHE A 102 4.00 -3.36 -11.23
N GLY A 103 5.21 -3.31 -11.79
CA GLY A 103 5.51 -3.88 -13.10
C GLY A 103 5.47 -5.41 -13.14
N LEU A 104 5.49 -6.11 -12.00
CA LEU A 104 5.39 -7.56 -12.00
C LEU A 104 4.00 -8.03 -12.48
N PRO A 105 3.94 -9.21 -13.12
CA PRO A 105 2.65 -9.86 -13.37
C PRO A 105 1.92 -10.13 -12.06
N LEU A 106 0.62 -9.84 -12.00
CA LEU A 106 -0.20 -10.02 -10.82
C LEU A 106 -0.19 -11.47 -10.33
N GLU A 107 -0.13 -12.44 -11.25
CA GLU A 107 0.00 -13.87 -10.93
C GLU A 107 1.24 -14.17 -10.08
N ARG A 108 2.38 -13.51 -10.33
CA ARG A 108 3.61 -13.69 -9.53
C ARG A 108 3.39 -13.24 -8.08
N LEU A 109 2.71 -12.11 -7.89
CA LEU A 109 2.39 -11.58 -6.54
C LEU A 109 1.40 -12.48 -5.81
N ILE A 110 0.37 -12.95 -6.50
CA ILE A 110 -0.61 -13.91 -5.97
C ILE A 110 0.07 -15.20 -5.52
N ASP A 111 0.99 -15.74 -6.32
CA ASP A 111 1.72 -16.97 -5.97
C ASP A 111 2.62 -16.79 -4.76
N VAL A 112 3.22 -15.61 -4.62
CA VAL A 112 4.02 -15.24 -3.43
C VAL A 112 3.11 -15.16 -2.20
N ALA A 113 1.97 -14.49 -2.28
CA ALA A 113 0.99 -14.41 -1.20
C ALA A 113 0.49 -15.81 -0.78
N LYS A 114 0.10 -16.66 -1.74
CA LYS A 114 -0.27 -18.08 -1.50
C LYS A 114 0.80 -18.84 -0.75
N ARG A 115 2.05 -18.76 -1.19
CA ARG A 115 3.18 -19.43 -0.52
C ARG A 115 3.42 -18.86 0.88
N SER A 116 3.30 -17.55 1.07
CA SER A 116 3.45 -16.91 2.37
C SER A 116 2.38 -17.34 3.36
N ILE A 117 1.10 -17.33 2.97
CA ILE A 117 -0.03 -17.78 3.80
C ILE A 117 0.16 -19.26 4.20
N LEU A 118 0.49 -20.11 3.23
CA LEU A 118 0.72 -21.54 3.48
C LEU A 118 1.91 -21.78 4.43
N LYS A 119 2.99 -21.01 4.28
CA LYS A 119 4.15 -21.07 5.19
C LYS A 119 3.74 -20.68 6.61
N HIS A 120 3.04 -19.56 6.78
CA HIS A 120 2.58 -19.10 8.09
C HIS A 120 1.63 -20.10 8.74
N HIS A 121 0.71 -20.71 7.97
CA HIS A 121 -0.16 -21.77 8.47
C HIS A 121 0.65 -22.98 8.99
N LYS A 122 1.61 -23.47 8.20
CA LYS A 122 2.48 -24.59 8.59
C LYS A 122 3.37 -24.30 9.79
N GLU A 123 3.75 -23.04 9.99
CA GLU A 123 4.51 -22.58 11.15
C GLU A 123 3.62 -22.30 12.38
N GLY A 124 2.29 -22.44 12.26
CA GLY A 124 1.35 -22.14 13.34
C GLY A 124 1.26 -20.64 13.66
N LYS A 125 1.49 -19.78 12.66
CA LYS A 125 1.52 -18.31 12.77
C LYS A 125 0.34 -17.62 12.08
N LEU A 126 -0.61 -18.37 11.54
CA LEU A 126 -1.81 -17.83 10.90
C LEU A 126 -2.94 -17.75 11.95
N PHE A 127 -3.29 -16.53 12.35
CA PHE A 127 -4.29 -16.27 13.40
C PHE A 127 -5.40 -15.35 12.90
N ALA A 128 -6.57 -15.47 13.52
CA ALA A 128 -7.69 -14.58 13.30
C ALA A 128 -7.34 -13.17 13.83
N THR A 129 -7.90 -12.15 13.18
CA THR A 129 -7.75 -10.76 13.65
C THR A 129 -8.37 -10.63 15.03
N LYS A 130 -7.59 -10.10 15.98
CA LYS A 130 -8.07 -9.74 17.32
C LYS A 130 -9.21 -8.74 17.23
N LYS A 131 -10.21 -8.86 18.11
CA LYS A 131 -11.28 -7.87 18.26
C LYS A 131 -10.74 -6.55 18.79
N ASN A 132 -9.74 -6.62 19.67
CA ASN A 132 -8.98 -5.47 20.15
C ASN A 132 -7.48 -5.75 19.99
N GLN A 133 -6.83 -5.09 19.04
CA GLN A 133 -5.40 -5.28 18.81
C GLN A 133 -4.54 -4.90 20.02
N ASP A 134 -5.00 -3.96 20.86
CA ASP A 134 -4.30 -3.50 22.06
C ASP A 134 -4.51 -4.40 23.28
N ASP A 135 -5.42 -5.38 23.20
CA ASP A 135 -5.63 -6.33 24.29
C ASP A 135 -4.62 -7.49 24.18
N GLU A 136 -3.53 -7.37 24.92
CA GLU A 136 -2.51 -8.42 25.04
C GLU A 136 -3.07 -9.74 25.60
N SER A 137 -4.17 -9.68 26.37
CA SER A 137 -4.79 -10.85 26.97
C SER A 137 -5.77 -11.58 26.05
N GLU A 138 -6.18 -10.95 24.94
CA GLU A 138 -6.99 -11.61 23.92
C GLU A 138 -6.18 -12.76 23.28
N PRO A 139 -6.67 -14.01 23.34
CA PRO A 139 -5.93 -15.16 22.83
C PRO A 139 -5.78 -15.08 21.31
N LEU A 140 -4.64 -15.55 20.80
CA LEU A 140 -4.47 -15.78 19.37
C LEU A 140 -5.25 -17.04 18.98
N GLU A 141 -6.24 -16.87 18.11
CA GLU A 141 -7.06 -17.96 17.59
C GLU A 141 -6.49 -18.41 16.23
N PRO A 142 -5.97 -19.63 16.08
CA PRO A 142 -5.46 -20.10 14.78
C PRO A 142 -6.57 -20.15 13.72
N LEU A 143 -6.24 -19.77 12.49
CA LEU A 143 -7.15 -19.93 11.35
C LEU A 143 -6.97 -21.30 10.70
N GLU A 144 -8.09 -21.94 10.38
CA GLU A 144 -8.10 -23.07 9.46
C GLU A 144 -7.86 -22.58 8.03
N LEU A 145 -7.05 -23.32 7.28
CA LEU A 145 -6.71 -23.00 5.90
C LEU A 145 -6.95 -24.23 5.02
N ASP A 146 -7.64 -24.06 3.89
CA ASP A 146 -7.59 -25.06 2.82
C ASP A 146 -6.23 -24.97 2.14
N GLU A 147 -5.33 -25.92 2.40
CA GLU A 147 -4.00 -25.92 1.81
C GLU A 147 -4.01 -26.11 0.28
N ASN A 148 -5.11 -26.60 -0.31
CA ASN A 148 -5.24 -26.74 -1.77
C ASN A 148 -5.64 -25.40 -2.44
N GLU A 149 -6.35 -24.55 -1.70
CA GLU A 149 -6.79 -23.24 -2.15
C GLU A 149 -6.58 -22.20 -1.02
N PRO A 150 -5.31 -21.89 -0.68
CA PRO A 150 -4.99 -21.04 0.47
C PRO A 150 -5.31 -19.56 0.23
N PHE A 151 -5.66 -19.21 -1.00
CA PHE A 151 -5.99 -17.85 -1.42
C PHE A 151 -6.94 -17.92 -2.61
N TYR A 152 -8.17 -17.46 -2.40
CA TYR A 152 -9.19 -17.40 -3.43
C TYR A 152 -8.90 -16.22 -4.38
N VAL A 153 -8.89 -16.50 -5.68
CA VAL A 153 -8.68 -15.50 -6.73
C VAL A 153 -9.87 -15.57 -7.68
N TRP A 154 -10.45 -14.43 -8.01
CA TRP A 154 -11.50 -14.38 -9.03
C TRP A 154 -10.94 -14.77 -10.39
N GLU A 155 -11.66 -15.62 -11.12
CA GLU A 155 -11.25 -16.08 -12.45
C GLU A 155 -11.04 -14.91 -13.41
N GLU A 156 -11.79 -13.82 -13.24
CA GLU A 156 -11.69 -12.59 -14.03
C GLU A 156 -10.37 -11.83 -13.83
N LEU A 157 -9.64 -12.08 -12.74
CA LEU A 157 -8.33 -11.47 -12.49
C LEU A 157 -7.20 -12.18 -13.24
N LYS A 158 -7.46 -13.37 -13.77
CA LYS A 158 -6.45 -14.11 -14.52
C LYS A 158 -6.02 -13.33 -15.77
N ASP A 159 -4.73 -13.05 -15.86
CA ASP A 159 -4.10 -12.26 -16.93
C ASP A 159 -4.68 -10.84 -17.09
N ALA A 160 -5.51 -10.36 -16.17
CA ALA A 160 -6.27 -9.12 -16.33
C ALA A 160 -5.37 -7.88 -16.42
N ASP A 161 -4.22 -7.92 -15.74
CA ASP A 161 -3.20 -6.89 -15.74
C ASP A 161 -2.36 -6.85 -17.03
N THR A 162 -2.41 -7.91 -17.86
CA THR A 162 -1.67 -7.99 -19.14
C THR A 162 -2.57 -7.96 -20.38
N ASN A 163 -3.85 -8.30 -20.24
CA ASN A 163 -4.81 -8.27 -21.35
C ASN A 163 -5.66 -6.99 -21.42
N GLY A 164 -5.47 -6.07 -20.46
CA GLY A 164 -6.16 -4.78 -20.39
C GLY A 164 -7.56 -4.83 -19.75
N ALA A 165 -7.97 -5.97 -19.19
CA ALA A 165 -9.24 -6.08 -18.45
C ALA A 165 -9.18 -5.40 -17.08
N LEU A 166 -8.00 -5.32 -16.47
CA LEU A 166 -7.78 -4.58 -15.23
C LEU A 166 -7.35 -3.14 -15.53
N VAL A 167 -8.06 -2.21 -14.88
CA VAL A 167 -7.85 -0.79 -15.02
C VAL A 167 -7.57 -0.18 -13.65
N TYR A 168 -6.61 0.73 -13.62
CA TYR A 168 -6.11 1.40 -12.44
C TYR A 168 -6.56 2.86 -12.43
N TYR A 169 -6.73 3.39 -11.21
CA TYR A 169 -7.11 4.78 -10.95
C TYR A 169 -8.32 5.28 -11.77
N PRO A 170 -9.45 4.53 -11.82
CA PRO A 170 -10.64 4.99 -12.50
C PRO A 170 -11.22 6.24 -11.81
N LYS A 171 -11.73 7.18 -12.62
CA LYS A 171 -12.46 8.36 -12.15
C LYS A 171 -13.91 8.03 -11.81
N GLU A 172 -14.47 6.99 -12.43
CA GLU A 172 -15.86 6.55 -12.21
C GLU A 172 -16.01 5.04 -12.46
N PHE A 173 -16.97 4.39 -11.81
CA PHE A 173 -17.32 2.98 -12.03
C PHE A 173 -18.31 2.84 -13.18
N SER A 174 -17.85 3.17 -14.39
CA SER A 174 -18.63 3.10 -15.61
C SER A 174 -17.80 2.55 -16.78
N LYS A 175 -18.42 2.32 -17.94
CA LYS A 175 -17.68 1.98 -19.16
C LYS A 175 -16.74 3.10 -19.64
N ASN A 176 -16.94 4.32 -19.15
CA ASN A 176 -16.12 5.50 -19.40
C ASN A 176 -15.26 5.83 -18.17
N HIS A 177 -14.69 4.79 -17.54
CA HIS A 177 -13.96 4.88 -16.27
C HIS A 177 -12.79 5.87 -16.26
N GLN A 178 -12.22 6.23 -17.43
CA GLN A 178 -11.06 7.13 -17.58
C GLN A 178 -9.77 6.69 -16.85
N GLY A 179 -9.77 5.54 -16.17
CA GLY A 179 -8.56 4.90 -15.68
C GLY A 179 -7.68 4.34 -16.81
N GLN A 180 -6.50 3.85 -16.42
CA GLN A 180 -5.46 3.37 -17.34
C GLN A 180 -5.16 1.89 -17.10
N THR A 181 -4.75 1.18 -18.13
CA THR A 181 -4.20 -0.17 -18.03
C THR A 181 -2.79 -0.15 -17.45
N LYS A 182 -2.31 -1.29 -16.93
CA LYS A 182 -0.92 -1.43 -16.45
C LYS A 182 0.09 -1.03 -17.53
N GLN A 183 -0.14 -1.42 -18.78
CA GLN A 183 0.74 -1.12 -19.91
C GLN A 183 0.85 0.38 -20.18
N GLU A 184 -0.28 1.09 -20.14
CA GLU A 184 -0.29 2.55 -20.28
C GLU A 184 0.47 3.22 -19.14
N LEU A 185 0.25 2.77 -17.88
CA LEU A 185 0.97 3.31 -16.72
C LEU A 185 2.47 3.06 -16.78
N LEU A 186 2.90 1.85 -17.17
CA LEU A 186 4.32 1.53 -17.31
C LEU A 186 4.97 2.37 -18.41
N GLU A 187 4.28 2.58 -19.53
CA GLU A 187 4.80 3.42 -20.62
C GLU A 187 4.87 4.90 -20.23
N ASP A 188 3.86 5.42 -19.52
CA ASP A 188 3.86 6.80 -19.01
C ASP A 188 4.96 7.03 -17.95
N SER A 189 5.27 5.99 -17.16
CA SER A 189 6.29 6.02 -16.12
C SER A 189 7.70 5.63 -16.59
N LYS A 190 7.92 5.34 -17.88
CA LYS A 190 9.19 4.74 -18.35
C LYS A 190 10.43 5.58 -18.05
N ASP A 191 10.27 6.90 -18.02
CA ASP A 191 11.33 7.87 -17.75
C ASP A 191 11.36 8.29 -16.25
N SER A 192 10.49 7.70 -15.43
CA SER A 192 10.46 7.89 -13.97
C SER A 192 11.69 7.25 -13.33
N PRO A 193 12.26 7.85 -12.26
CA PRO A 193 13.29 7.18 -11.45
C PRO A 193 12.80 5.88 -10.80
N PHE A 194 11.48 5.65 -10.75
CA PHE A 194 10.86 4.47 -10.17
C PHE A 194 10.17 3.61 -11.22
N SER A 195 10.61 3.64 -12.47
CA SER A 195 10.01 2.83 -13.55
C SER A 195 9.79 1.38 -13.10
N GLY A 196 8.54 0.88 -13.20
CA GLY A 196 8.14 -0.46 -12.75
C GLY A 196 7.79 -0.59 -11.27
N PHE A 197 8.03 0.43 -10.45
CA PHE A 197 7.68 0.45 -9.03
C PHE A 197 6.74 1.61 -8.69
N ASN A 198 5.76 1.36 -7.83
CA ASN A 198 5.07 2.45 -7.15
C ASN A 198 5.79 2.73 -5.83
N VAL A 199 6.14 3.99 -5.61
CA VAL A 199 6.77 4.46 -4.37
C VAL A 199 5.93 5.61 -3.82
N TYR A 200 5.39 5.45 -2.62
CA TYR A 200 4.56 6.46 -1.97
C TYR A 200 4.55 6.25 -0.45
N LEU A 201 3.96 7.22 0.27
CA LEU A 201 3.68 7.09 1.69
C LEU A 201 2.24 6.62 1.88
N ARG A 202 2.02 5.72 2.84
CA ARG A 202 0.71 5.29 3.30
C ARG A 202 0.48 5.64 4.77
N GLU A 203 -0.78 5.66 5.18
CA GLU A 203 -1.14 5.73 6.59
C GLU A 203 -0.60 4.49 7.33
N LYS A 204 -0.22 4.70 8.59
CA LYS A 204 0.32 3.62 9.44
C LYS A 204 -0.69 2.50 9.66
N ASP A 205 -1.94 2.88 9.94
CA ASP A 205 -3.02 1.94 10.17
C ASP A 205 -3.55 1.39 8.85
N ILE A 206 -3.41 0.07 8.68
CA ILE A 206 -3.93 -0.64 7.50
C ILE A 206 -5.47 -0.75 7.55
N ASN A 207 -6.06 -0.66 8.74
CA ASN A 207 -7.50 -0.77 8.94
C ASN A 207 -8.17 0.60 8.81
N ILE A 208 -9.05 0.73 7.80
CA ILE A 208 -9.91 1.90 7.66
C ILE A 208 -10.84 2.01 8.89
N PRO A 209 -10.92 3.17 9.57
CA PRO A 209 -11.81 3.38 10.71
C PRO A 209 -13.27 3.07 10.39
N ARG A 210 -14.01 2.59 11.40
CA ARG A 210 -15.47 2.42 11.29
C ARG A 210 -16.16 3.77 11.11
N GLU A 211 -17.38 3.75 10.57
CA GLU A 211 -18.20 4.95 10.44
C GLU A 211 -18.30 5.70 11.79
N GLY A 212 -17.98 7.00 11.77
CA GLY A 212 -17.93 7.88 12.93
C GLY A 212 -16.75 7.66 13.89
N GLN A 213 -15.74 6.87 13.50
CA GLN A 213 -14.52 6.61 14.29
C GLN A 213 -13.25 7.19 13.65
N GLY A 214 -13.36 7.83 12.50
CA GLY A 214 -12.25 8.51 11.84
C GLY A 214 -11.75 9.69 12.66
N GLN A 215 -10.45 9.94 12.59
CA GLN A 215 -9.80 11.06 13.26
C GLN A 215 -9.48 12.17 12.26
N ILE A 216 -9.25 13.39 12.78
CA ILE A 216 -8.70 14.49 11.98
C ILE A 216 -7.20 14.52 12.22
N GLN A 217 -6.41 14.34 11.16
CA GLN A 217 -4.95 14.37 11.20
C GLN A 217 -4.45 15.43 10.22
N GLY A 218 -3.65 16.38 10.69
CA GLY A 218 -3.11 17.46 9.82
C GLY A 218 -4.20 18.27 9.09
N GLY A 219 -5.41 18.34 9.65
CA GLY A 219 -6.56 19.01 9.03
C GLY A 219 -7.30 18.19 7.96
N ARG A 220 -6.94 16.92 7.76
CA ARG A 220 -7.65 15.97 6.89
C ARG A 220 -8.43 14.97 7.73
N SER A 221 -9.69 14.74 7.38
CA SER A 221 -10.48 13.66 8.01
C SER A 221 -10.04 12.31 7.46
N GLN A 222 -9.87 11.29 8.32
CA GLN A 222 -9.59 9.94 7.83
C GLN A 222 -10.77 9.39 7.05
N LEU A 223 -10.47 8.60 6.01
CA LEU A 223 -11.50 7.84 5.31
C LEU A 223 -12.10 6.80 6.26
N GLU A 224 -13.42 6.65 6.24
CA GLU A 224 -14.14 5.68 7.07
C GLU A 224 -14.82 4.62 6.21
N THR A 225 -15.09 3.45 6.80
CA THR A 225 -15.95 2.42 6.22
C THR A 225 -17.40 2.90 6.06
N GLY A 226 -18.24 2.12 5.36
CA GLY A 226 -19.69 2.38 5.26
C GLY A 226 -20.10 3.19 4.03
N LYS A 227 -19.15 3.58 3.17
CA LYS A 227 -19.44 4.23 1.88
C LYS A 227 -19.56 3.18 0.76
N SER A 228 -20.31 3.51 -0.28
CA SER A 228 -20.39 2.64 -1.47
C SER A 228 -19.09 2.73 -2.29
N SER A 229 -18.88 1.78 -3.21
CA SER A 229 -17.76 1.85 -4.13
C SER A 229 -17.75 3.16 -4.92
N GLU A 230 -18.91 3.67 -5.34
CA GLU A 230 -19.03 4.93 -6.11
C GLU A 230 -18.69 6.18 -5.26
N ASP A 231 -18.94 6.13 -3.96
CA ASP A 231 -18.75 7.28 -3.07
C ASP A 231 -17.27 7.56 -2.78
N TYR A 232 -16.41 6.54 -2.73
CA TYR A 232 -14.99 6.74 -2.42
C TYR A 232 -14.25 7.55 -3.50
N PRO A 233 -14.30 7.22 -4.81
CA PRO A 233 -13.68 8.06 -5.82
C PRO A 233 -14.26 9.46 -5.87
N ASN A 234 -15.58 9.61 -5.67
CA ASN A 234 -16.23 10.91 -5.63
C ASN A 234 -15.69 11.76 -4.48
N LEU A 235 -15.51 11.15 -3.31
CA LEU A 235 -14.95 11.80 -2.13
C LEU A 235 -13.51 12.27 -2.39
N LEU A 236 -12.66 11.37 -2.90
CA LEU A 236 -11.25 11.67 -3.21
C LEU A 236 -11.11 12.78 -4.26
N GLN A 237 -12.04 12.86 -5.22
CA GLN A 237 -12.01 13.87 -6.28
C GLN A 237 -12.62 15.22 -5.87
N ALA A 238 -13.63 15.21 -5.02
CA ALA A 238 -14.39 16.42 -4.69
C ALA A 238 -13.77 17.26 -3.57
N GLN A 239 -13.00 16.64 -2.66
CA GLN A 239 -12.49 17.33 -1.48
C GLN A 239 -10.99 17.58 -1.57
N GLN A 240 -10.62 18.84 -1.35
CA GLN A 240 -9.25 19.33 -1.43
C GLN A 240 -8.30 18.62 -0.44
N GLU A 241 -8.81 18.16 0.71
CA GLU A 241 -8.01 17.48 1.72
C GLU A 241 -7.45 16.14 1.24
N TYR A 242 -8.15 15.45 0.33
CA TYR A 242 -7.72 14.19 -0.27
C TYR A 242 -6.96 14.35 -1.59
N GLN A 243 -6.61 15.58 -1.97
CA GLN A 243 -5.80 15.78 -3.17
C GLN A 243 -4.50 14.98 -3.03
N HIS A 244 -4.09 14.34 -4.13
CA HIS A 244 -2.93 13.46 -4.21
C HIS A 244 -3.06 12.12 -3.45
N GLU A 245 -4.26 11.76 -2.99
CA GLU A 245 -4.54 10.43 -2.46
C GLU A 245 -5.16 9.52 -3.53
N SER A 246 -4.90 8.23 -3.38
CA SER A 246 -5.52 7.18 -4.18
C SER A 246 -5.80 5.97 -3.32
N GLY A 247 -6.68 5.08 -3.78
CA GLY A 247 -6.83 3.77 -3.17
C GLY A 247 -5.64 2.86 -3.48
N GLN A 248 -5.42 1.86 -2.65
CA GLN A 248 -4.44 0.81 -2.91
C GLN A 248 -4.84 -0.01 -4.15
N THR A 249 -3.83 -0.37 -4.94
CA THR A 249 -3.92 -1.35 -6.02
C THR A 249 -3.87 -2.78 -5.46
N LEU A 250 -4.13 -3.77 -6.31
CA LEU A 250 -4.01 -5.18 -5.92
C LEU A 250 -2.55 -5.54 -5.60
N GLU A 251 -1.61 -4.98 -6.36
CA GLU A 251 -0.19 -5.16 -6.15
C GLU A 251 0.22 -4.67 -4.77
N ASP A 252 -0.24 -3.48 -4.39
CA ASP A 252 0.04 -2.89 -3.06
C ASP A 252 -0.42 -3.83 -1.95
N TRP A 253 -1.66 -4.34 -2.06
CA TRP A 253 -2.24 -5.21 -1.04
C TRP A 253 -1.53 -6.57 -0.94
N LEU A 254 -1.01 -7.09 -2.05
CA LEU A 254 -0.29 -8.37 -2.10
C LEU A 254 1.15 -8.29 -1.60
N THR A 255 1.67 -7.08 -1.37
CA THR A 255 3.07 -6.85 -0.95
C THR A 255 3.19 -6.21 0.43
N LEU A 256 2.06 -5.99 1.12
CA LEU A 256 2.01 -5.52 2.50
C LEU A 256 2.69 -6.46 3.51
#